data_AF-A0A2U3L475-F1
#
_entry.id   AF-A0A2U3L475-F1
#
_cell.length_a   1.000
_cell.length_b   1.000
_cell.length_c   1.000
_cell.angle_alpha   90.00
_cell.angle_beta   90.00
_cell.angle_gamma   90.00
#
_symmetry.space_group_name_H-M   'P 1'
#
loop_
_entity.id
_entity.type
_entity.pdbx_description
1 polymer ?
#
loop_
_entity_poly.entity_id
_entity_poly.type
_entity_poly.pdbx_seq_one_letter_code
_entity_poly.pdbx_strand_id
1 'polypeptide(L)'
;MRIGEADVGGYLSADEVRMKMRMSSGFLKFQKWLVIYNLLVDPRPLEEIARHTGLSESSVYRIIAEYNNGGPETIEPMGTLGPQPWFEQAGTFSM
;
A
#
# COMPACT_ATOMS: atom_id res chain seq x y z
N MET A 1 -14.00 3.59 2.12
CA MET A 1 -13.09 4.02 3.19
C MET A 1 -13.75 5.19 3.91
N ARG A 2 -14.14 5.05 5.18
CA ARG A 2 -14.62 6.19 5.97
C ARG A 2 -13.41 7.03 6.36
N ILE A 3 -13.50 8.32 6.10
CA ILE A 3 -12.50 9.34 6.49
C ILE A 3 -12.39 9.38 8.01
N GLY A 4 -11.53 8.54 8.59
CA GLY A 4 -11.32 8.50 10.05
C GLY A 4 -10.71 7.21 10.56
N GLU A 5 -10.93 6.09 9.87
CA GLU A 5 -10.39 4.78 10.27
C GLU A 5 -9.95 4.03 9.01
N ALA A 6 -8.65 3.87 8.85
CA ALA A 6 -8.08 3.10 7.76
C ALA A 6 -8.09 1.61 8.16
N ASP A 7 -8.68 0.79 7.30
CA ASP A 7 -8.76 -0.67 7.48
C ASP A 7 -8.10 -1.37 6.29
N VAL A 8 -7.56 -2.56 6.51
CA VAL A 8 -6.86 -3.36 5.51
C VAL A 8 -7.50 -4.73 5.35
N GLY A 9 -7.59 -5.20 4.10
CA GLY A 9 -8.14 -6.51 3.78
C GLY A 9 -7.36 -7.63 4.46
N GLY A 10 -8.07 -8.66 4.94
CA GLY A 10 -7.51 -9.82 5.65
C GLY A 10 -6.71 -10.80 4.78
N TYR A 11 -5.84 -10.31 3.89
CA TYR A 11 -5.00 -11.13 3.02
C TYR A 11 -3.81 -11.75 3.76
N LEU A 12 -3.26 -11.04 4.75
CA LEU A 12 -2.12 -11.47 5.55
C LEU A 12 -2.33 -11.06 7.00
N SER A 13 -1.81 -11.87 7.91
CA SER A 13 -1.66 -11.56 9.33
C SER A 13 -0.51 -10.56 9.57
N ALA A 14 -0.50 -9.93 10.75
CA ALA A 14 0.57 -9.02 11.15
C ALA A 14 1.95 -9.68 11.16
N ASP A 15 2.04 -10.97 11.52
CA ASP A 15 3.30 -11.71 11.53
C ASP A 15 3.80 -12.01 10.11
N GLU A 16 2.90 -12.33 9.17
CA GLU A 16 3.26 -12.50 7.76
C GLU A 16 3.74 -11.20 7.13
N VAL A 17 3.08 -10.07 7.44
CA VAL A 17 3.52 -8.74 7.00
C VAL A 17 4.88 -8.40 7.61
N ARG A 18 5.12 -8.72 8.89
CA ARG A 18 6.43 -8.55 9.53
C ARG A 18 7.51 -9.37 8.81
N MET A 19 7.18 -10.59 8.37
CA MET A 19 8.11 -11.41 7.59
C MET A 19 8.41 -10.76 6.23
N LYS A 20 7.40 -10.23 5.54
CA LYS A 20 7.58 -9.48 4.29
C LYS A 20 8.50 -8.28 4.45
N MET A 21 8.37 -7.52 5.54
CA MET A 21 9.28 -6.40 5.86
C MET A 21 10.74 -6.86 5.97
N ARG A 22 10.98 -8.00 6.66
CA ARG A 22 12.34 -8.55 6.86
C ARG A 22 12.97 -9.07 5.57
N MET A 23 12.16 -9.62 4.67
CA MET A 23 12.62 -10.18 3.39
C MET A 23 12.70 -9.14 2.27
N SER A 24 12.15 -7.94 2.47
CA SER A 24 12.11 -6.89 1.47
C SER A 24 13.49 -6.30 1.20
N SER A 25 14.04 -6.56 0.02
CA SER A 25 15.20 -5.84 -0.49
C SER A 25 14.77 -4.49 -1.07
N GLY A 26 15.03 -3.41 -0.33
CA GLY A 26 14.83 -2.03 -0.79
C GLY A 26 13.91 -1.21 0.12
N PHE A 27 14.31 0.04 0.33
CA PHE A 27 13.66 0.95 1.28
C PHE A 27 12.17 1.19 0.95
N LEU A 28 11.84 1.39 -0.32
CA LEU A 28 10.45 1.65 -0.74
C LEU A 28 9.53 0.45 -0.49
N LYS A 29 10.01 -0.78 -0.72
CA LYS A 29 9.24 -1.99 -0.43
C LYS A 29 8.99 -2.12 1.07
N PHE A 30 10.02 -1.89 1.88
CA PHE A 30 9.90 -1.87 3.33
C PHE A 30 8.85 -0.85 3.80
N GLN A 31 8.87 0.39 3.28
CA GLN A 31 7.90 1.42 3.65
C GLN A 31 6.46 1.01 3.32
N LYS A 32 6.22 0.40 2.15
CA LYS A 32 4.89 -0.11 1.78
C LYS A 32 4.39 -1.15 2.78
N TRP A 33 5.24 -2.12 3.14
CA TRP A 33 4.88 -3.13 4.14
C TRP A 33 4.70 -2.54 5.54
N LEU A 34 5.48 -1.52 5.90
CA LEU A 34 5.33 -0.81 7.17
C LEU A 34 3.97 -0.10 7.28
N VAL A 35 3.43 0.45 6.18
CA VAL A 35 2.06 1.03 6.16
C VAL A 35 1.03 -0.03 6.53
N ILE A 36 1.04 -1.19 5.86
CA ILE A 36 0.09 -2.29 6.11
C ILE A 36 0.26 -2.82 7.54
N TYR A 37 1.49 -2.95 8.02
CA TYR A 37 1.77 -3.41 9.38
C TYR A 37 1.20 -2.48 10.45
N ASN A 38 1.34 -1.16 10.27
CA ASN A 38 0.77 -0.19 11.22
C ASN A 38 -0.75 -0.36 11.28
N LEU A 39 -1.43 -0.50 10.14
CA LEU A 39 -2.89 -0.67 10.11
C LEU A 39 -3.38 -1.95 10.78
N LEU A 40 -2.58 -3.02 10.76
CA LEU A 40 -2.95 -4.29 11.40
C LEU A 40 -2.72 -4.30 12.91
N VAL A 41 -1.66 -3.61 13.38
CA VAL A 41 -1.22 -3.71 14.78
C VAL A 41 -1.69 -2.53 15.62
N ASP A 42 -1.76 -1.35 15.01
CA ASP A 42 -2.15 -0.11 15.67
C ASP A 42 -2.80 0.84 14.64
N PRO A 43 -4.10 0.64 14.33
CA PRO A 43 -4.82 1.47 13.39
C PRO A 43 -4.81 2.93 13.84
N ARG A 44 -4.25 3.81 13.00
CA ARG A 44 -4.11 5.25 13.24
C ARG A 44 -4.62 6.06 12.05
N PRO A 45 -4.90 7.36 12.23
CA PRO A 45 -5.17 8.25 11.11
C PRO A 45 -4.06 8.24 10.06
N LEU A 46 -4.42 8.48 8.79
CA LEU A 46 -3.47 8.44 7.66
C LEU A 46 -2.29 9.38 7.87
N GLU A 47 -2.52 10.58 8.41
CA GLU A 47 -1.49 11.57 8.73
C GLU A 47 -0.41 11.00 9.66
N GLU A 48 -0.82 10.28 10.70
CA GLU A 48 0.11 9.69 11.65
C GLU A 48 0.92 8.56 11.03
N ILE A 49 0.29 7.74 10.19
CA ILE A 49 0.98 6.67 9.45
C ILE A 49 1.96 7.29 8.46
N ALA A 50 1.57 8.35 7.76
CA ALA A 50 2.42 9.07 6.82
C ALA A 50 3.68 9.60 7.51
N ARG A 51 3.50 10.28 8.66
CA ARG A 51 4.60 10.78 9.49
C ARG A 51 5.51 9.65 9.99
N HIS A 52 4.95 8.53 10.42
CA HIS A 52 5.74 7.40 10.95
C HIS A 52 6.53 6.68 9.86
N THR A 53 5.96 6.56 8.66
CA THR A 53 6.58 5.85 7.53
C THR A 53 7.47 6.73 6.66
N GLY A 54 7.44 8.05 6.85
CA GLY A 54 8.16 9.01 6.01
C GLY A 54 7.56 9.15 4.61
N LEU A 55 6.25 8.91 4.47
CA LEU A 55 5.51 9.02 3.22
C LEU A 55 4.53 10.19 3.26
N SER A 56 3.97 10.56 2.11
CA SER A 56 2.81 11.46 2.06
C SER A 56 1.52 10.71 2.39
N GLU A 57 0.50 11.40 2.90
CA GLU A 57 -0.84 10.85 3.11
C GLU A 57 -1.44 10.25 1.83
N SER A 58 -1.20 10.90 0.69
CA SER A 58 -1.63 10.39 -0.62
C SER A 58 -0.96 9.06 -0.99
N SER A 59 0.31 8.87 -0.63
CA SER A 59 1.02 7.61 -0.85
C SER A 59 0.48 6.52 0.07
N VAL A 60 0.25 6.83 1.35
CA VAL A 60 -0.36 5.91 2.31
C VAL A 60 -1.74 5.47 1.82
N TYR A 61 -2.60 6.42 1.46
CA TYR A 61 -3.93 6.13 0.91
C TYR A 61 -3.86 5.19 -0.30
N ARG A 62 -2.96 5.49 -1.24
CA ARG A 62 -2.78 4.68 -2.45
C ARG A 62 -2.33 3.25 -2.12
N ILE A 63 -1.37 3.07 -1.22
CA ILE A 63 -0.89 1.75 -0.80
C ILE A 63 -2.03 0.94 -0.18
N ILE A 64 -2.85 1.56 0.67
CA ILE A 64 -4.01 0.90 1.30
C ILE A 64 -5.02 0.50 0.24
N ALA A 65 -5.34 1.39 -0.70
CA ALA A 65 -6.28 1.11 -1.78
C ALA A 65 -5.79 -0.02 -2.70
N GLU A 66 -4.52 -0.01 -3.09
CA GLU A 66 -3.89 -1.07 -3.89
C GLU A 66 -3.97 -2.42 -3.16
N TYR A 67 -3.58 -2.45 -1.89
CA TYR A 67 -3.60 -3.67 -1.07
C TYR A 67 -5.02 -4.19 -0.85
N ASN A 68 -5.99 -3.31 -0.59
CA ASN A 68 -7.38 -3.71 -0.38
C ASN A 68 -8.07 -4.21 -1.65
N ASN A 69 -7.59 -3.80 -2.82
CA ASN A 69 -8.17 -4.21 -4.11
C ASN A 69 -7.61 -5.55 -4.61
N GLY A 70 -6.31 -5.82 -4.40
CA GLY A 70 -5.67 -7.00 -4.98
C GLY A 70 -4.66 -7.72 -4.09
N GLY A 71 -4.60 -7.35 -2.81
CA GLY A 71 -3.75 -8.01 -1.83
C GLY A 71 -2.25 -7.72 -1.98
N PRO A 72 -1.39 -8.58 -1.41
CA PRO A 72 0.07 -8.45 -1.39
C PRO A 72 0.74 -8.12 -2.73
N GLU A 73 0.22 -8.66 -3.84
CA GLU A 73 0.87 -8.57 -5.15
C GLU A 73 0.78 -7.18 -5.78
N THR A 74 -0.18 -6.36 -5.36
CA THR A 74 -0.37 -5.01 -5.93
C THR A 74 0.67 -4.02 -5.41
N ILE A 75 1.09 -4.15 -4.16
CA ILE A 75 2.07 -3.26 -3.54
C ILE A 75 3.51 -3.76 -3.76
N GLU A 76 3.67 -5.05 -4.06
CA GLU A 76 4.94 -5.66 -4.45
C GLU A 76 4.80 -6.44 -5.77
N PRO A 77 4.62 -5.74 -6.92
CA PRO A 77 4.59 -6.42 -8.20
C PRO A 77 5.94 -7.09 -8.45
N MET A 78 5.92 -8.39 -8.75
CA MET A 78 7.09 -9.08 -9.30
C MET A 78 7.52 -8.31 -10.55
N GLY A 79 8.76 -7.81 -10.53
CA GLY A 79 9.25 -6.76 -11.44
C GLY A 79 8.76 -6.93 -12.87
N THR A 80 7.71 -6.18 -13.23
CA THR A 80 7.37 -5.90 -14.61
C THR A 80 8.31 -4.79 -15.05
N LEU A 81 9.05 -5.03 -16.13
CA LEU A 81 9.92 -4.06 -16.78
C LEU A 81 9.17 -2.73 -17.02
N GLY A 82 9.65 -1.66 -16.41
CA GLY A 82 9.34 -0.27 -16.77
C GLY A 82 8.19 0.41 -16.01
N PRO A 83 8.23 1.75 -15.87
CA PRO A 83 7.14 2.53 -15.30
C PRO A 83 5.92 2.46 -16.21
N GLN A 84 4.78 1.98 -15.69
CA GLN A 84 3.49 2.10 -16.38
C GLN A 84 3.06 3.58 -16.39
N PRO A 85 2.88 4.21 -17.55
CA PRO A 85 2.47 5.61 -17.64
C PRO A 85 0.99 5.77 -17.25
N TRP A 86 0.73 6.78 -16.42
CA TRP A 86 -0.55 7.10 -15.79
C TRP A 86 -1.63 7.68 -16.73
N PHE A 87 -1.46 7.57 -18.05
CA PHE A 87 -2.38 8.17 -19.05
C PHE A 87 -3.23 7.17 -19.86
N GLU A 88 -3.01 5.86 -19.74
CA GLU A 88 -3.78 4.87 -20.52
C GLU A 88 -5.19 4.57 -19.96
N GLN A 89 -5.63 5.24 -18.88
CA GLN A 89 -7.00 5.13 -18.37
C GLN A 89 -7.94 6.26 -18.83
N ALA A 90 -7.47 7.23 -19.62
CA ALA A 90 -8.33 8.27 -20.19
C ALA A 90 -8.52 8.03 -21.69
N GLY A 91 -9.30 7.01 -22.06
CA GLY A 91 -9.45 6.67 -23.48
C GLY A 91 -10.46 5.58 -23.83
N THR A 92 -11.61 5.52 -23.17
CA THR A 92 -12.78 4.77 -23.69
C THR A 92 -14.08 5.53 -23.41
N PHE A 93 -14.20 6.72 -23.99
CA PHE A 93 -15.52 7.19 -24.43
C PHE A 93 -15.58 6.92 -25.94
N SER A 94 -16.17 5.78 -26.29
CA SER A 94 -16.50 5.44 -27.68
C SER A 94 -17.62 6.36 -28.18
N MET A 95 -17.40 6.96 -29.35
CA MET A 95 -18.46 7.40 -30.27
C MET A 95 -19.03 6.20 -31.01
#